data_AF-A0A9P1EKD9-F1
#
_entry.id   AF-A0A9P1EKD9-F1
#
_cell.length_a   1.000
_cell.length_b   1.000
_cell.length_c   1.000
_cell.angle_alpha   90.00
_cell.angle_beta   90.00
_cell.angle_gamma   90.00
#
_symmetry.space_group_name_H-M   'P 1'
#
loop_
_entity.id
_entity.type
_entity.pdbx_description
1 polymer ?
#
loop_
_entity_poly.entity_id
_entity_poly.type
_entity_poly.pdbx_seq_one_letter_code
_entity_poly.pdbx_strand_id
1 'polypeptide(L)'
;MAALPYADVDFTLRSMAGRAEGFGRSSIGGLNGQLYRVTTLADDGPGSLRDGCRKTEPLWIVFEVSGVINLLSYLSVSSYKTIDGRGQRVKLTGKGLRLKACEHVIVCNLEFQGGRGHDVDGIQIKPNSKHIWIDRCSLRDYDDGLIDITRQSTDITVSRCYFTDHNKTMLIGADPSHVNDRCIRVTIHHCFFDCTKQRQPRVRFGKVHLYNNYTRNWGLYAVCASVESLVYSQCNIYEAGEKKKAFEYYTEKAADKEVAE
;
A
#
# COMPACT_ATOMS: atom_id res chain seq x y z
N MET A 1 -22.42 5.09 -22.70
CA MET A 1 -22.21 5.17 -21.24
C MET A 1 -20.89 4.52 -20.94
N ALA A 2 -19.89 5.26 -20.44
CA ALA A 2 -18.68 4.63 -19.92
C ALA A 2 -19.10 3.83 -18.67
N ALA A 3 -18.83 2.52 -18.65
CA ALA A 3 -19.05 1.72 -17.46
C ALA A 3 -18.21 2.31 -16.31
N LEU A 4 -18.80 2.42 -15.12
CA LEU A 4 -18.03 2.83 -13.94
C LEU A 4 -16.87 1.86 -13.76
N PRO A 5 -15.63 2.34 -13.54
CA PRO A 5 -14.52 1.44 -13.28
C PRO A 5 -14.87 0.59 -12.05
N TYR A 6 -14.58 -0.72 -12.15
CA TYR A 6 -14.83 -1.71 -11.09
C TYR A 6 -16.31 -1.97 -10.75
N ALA A 7 -17.27 -1.59 -11.59
CA ALA A 7 -18.69 -1.89 -11.34
C ALA A 7 -18.97 -3.38 -11.08
N ASP A 8 -18.08 -4.26 -11.55
CA ASP A 8 -18.21 -5.70 -11.49
C ASP A 8 -17.36 -6.42 -10.43
N VAL A 9 -16.46 -5.71 -9.74
CA VAL A 9 -15.53 -6.38 -8.83
C VAL A 9 -16.24 -7.05 -7.66
N ASP A 10 -17.40 -6.54 -7.24
CA ASP A 10 -18.16 -7.09 -6.11
C ASP A 10 -19.22 -8.12 -6.50
N PHE A 11 -19.45 -8.37 -7.80
CA PHE A 11 -20.44 -9.37 -8.24
C PHE A 11 -19.99 -10.81 -8.06
N THR A 12 -18.67 -11.07 -8.10
CA THR A 12 -18.14 -12.41 -7.89
C THR A 12 -16.91 -12.36 -7.00
N LEU A 13 -16.64 -13.45 -6.30
CA LEU A 13 -15.51 -13.50 -5.37
C LEU A 13 -14.19 -13.12 -6.06
N ARG A 14 -13.94 -13.60 -7.28
CA ARG A 14 -12.65 -13.43 -7.98
C ARG A 14 -12.63 -12.36 -9.06
N SER A 15 -13.72 -11.63 -9.31
CA SER A 15 -13.75 -10.63 -10.39
C SER A 15 -12.78 -9.47 -10.17
N MET A 16 -12.24 -9.29 -8.96
CA MET A 16 -11.17 -8.34 -8.69
C MET A 16 -9.83 -8.73 -9.36
N ALA A 17 -9.52 -10.02 -9.54
CA ALA A 17 -8.20 -10.42 -10.05
C ALA A 17 -7.90 -9.87 -11.46
N GLY A 18 -6.68 -9.35 -11.66
CA GLY A 18 -6.28 -8.78 -12.96
C GLY A 18 -7.02 -7.49 -13.35
N ARG A 19 -7.76 -6.87 -12.43
CA ARG A 19 -8.46 -5.59 -12.66
C ARG A 19 -7.69 -4.37 -12.19
N ALA A 20 -6.59 -4.56 -11.48
CA ALA A 20 -5.76 -3.44 -11.04
C ALA A 20 -5.44 -2.52 -12.24
N GLU A 21 -5.57 -1.21 -12.03
CA GLU A 21 -5.10 -0.22 -12.99
C GLU A 21 -3.65 0.18 -12.67
N GLY A 22 -2.99 0.91 -13.56
CA GLY A 22 -1.65 1.44 -13.29
C GLY A 22 -0.53 0.40 -13.31
N PHE A 23 0.56 0.67 -12.60
CA PHE A 23 1.75 -0.18 -12.59
C PHE A 23 1.51 -1.53 -11.92
N GLY A 24 0.59 -1.63 -10.96
CA GLY A 24 0.17 -2.88 -10.33
C GLY A 24 -0.81 -3.73 -11.15
N ARG A 25 -1.12 -3.38 -12.40
CA ARG A 25 -2.15 -4.06 -13.22
C ARG A 25 -2.00 -5.58 -13.41
N SER A 26 -0.76 -6.07 -13.31
CA SER A 26 -0.45 -7.50 -13.43
C SER A 26 -0.67 -8.30 -12.15
N SER A 27 -1.19 -7.68 -11.08
CA SER A 27 -1.49 -8.36 -9.82
C SER A 27 -2.66 -9.33 -9.98
N ILE A 28 -2.38 -10.64 -9.89
CA ILE A 28 -3.41 -11.70 -9.96
C ILE A 28 -3.79 -12.25 -8.59
N GLY A 29 -3.03 -11.91 -7.54
CA GLY A 29 -3.30 -12.41 -6.19
C GLY A 29 -3.31 -13.94 -6.14
N GLY A 30 -4.25 -14.49 -5.39
CA GLY A 30 -4.53 -15.92 -5.31
C GLY A 30 -5.54 -16.44 -6.33
N LEU A 31 -5.66 -15.82 -7.53
CA LEU A 31 -6.66 -16.18 -8.54
C LEU A 31 -6.74 -17.67 -8.85
N ASN A 32 -5.60 -18.36 -8.91
CA ASN A 32 -5.51 -19.80 -9.22
C ASN A 32 -5.45 -20.68 -7.96
N GLY A 33 -5.64 -20.07 -6.79
CA GLY A 33 -5.55 -20.71 -5.49
C GLY A 33 -6.87 -21.29 -5.00
N GLN A 34 -6.78 -22.06 -3.92
CA GLN A 34 -7.94 -22.50 -3.16
C GLN A 34 -8.50 -21.35 -2.32
N LEU A 35 -9.76 -21.45 -1.94
CA LEU A 35 -10.39 -20.54 -0.99
C LEU A 35 -9.93 -20.91 0.43
N TYR A 36 -9.28 -19.97 1.12
CA TYR A 36 -8.94 -20.08 2.54
C TYR A 36 -9.90 -19.22 3.35
N ARG A 37 -10.47 -19.78 4.42
CA ARG A 37 -11.43 -19.10 5.28
C ARG A 37 -10.80 -18.84 6.64
N VAL A 38 -10.67 -17.57 6.98
CA VAL A 38 -10.26 -17.14 8.32
C VAL A 38 -11.45 -17.30 9.25
N THR A 39 -11.33 -18.20 10.22
CA THR A 39 -12.38 -18.59 11.17
C THR A 39 -12.13 -18.09 12.58
N THR A 40 -10.94 -17.53 12.85
CA THR A 40 -10.55 -17.03 14.17
C THR A 40 -9.81 -15.69 14.05
N LEU A 41 -9.98 -14.85 15.09
CA LEU A 41 -9.28 -13.57 15.24
C LEU A 41 -7.96 -13.70 16.00
N ALA A 42 -7.55 -14.92 16.36
CA ALA A 42 -6.25 -15.18 16.96
C ALA A 42 -5.12 -14.78 16.00
N ASP A 43 -4.00 -14.30 16.57
CA ASP A 43 -2.83 -13.85 15.79
C ASP A 43 -2.21 -14.98 14.95
N ASP A 44 -2.18 -16.21 15.47
CA ASP A 44 -1.64 -17.39 14.80
C ASP A 44 -2.47 -18.63 15.16
N GLY A 45 -2.18 -19.74 14.49
CA GLY A 45 -2.84 -21.02 14.64
C GLY A 45 -3.75 -21.35 13.45
N PRO A 46 -4.21 -22.61 13.34
CA PRO A 46 -5.10 -23.04 12.27
C PRO A 46 -6.34 -22.13 12.15
N GLY A 47 -6.67 -21.74 10.92
CA GLY A 47 -7.81 -20.86 10.63
C GLY A 47 -7.58 -19.37 10.89
N SER A 48 -6.38 -18.98 11.35
CA SER A 48 -6.00 -17.56 11.48
C SER A 48 -5.62 -16.94 10.13
N LEU A 49 -5.64 -15.61 10.04
CA LEU A 49 -5.13 -14.89 8.87
C LEU A 49 -3.64 -15.20 8.62
N ARG A 50 -2.85 -15.30 9.68
CA ARG A 50 -1.41 -15.56 9.60
C ARG A 50 -1.11 -16.94 9.02
N ASP A 51 -1.89 -17.95 9.41
CA ASP A 51 -1.77 -19.30 8.87
C ASP A 51 -2.06 -19.34 7.36
N GLY A 52 -3.10 -18.62 6.90
CA GLY A 52 -3.38 -18.45 5.47
C GLY A 52 -2.27 -17.71 4.71
N CYS A 53 -1.75 -16.62 5.27
CA CYS A 53 -0.79 -15.77 4.57
C CYS A 53 0.60 -16.38 4.40
N ARG A 54 1.06 -17.20 5.36
CA ARG A 54 2.40 -17.83 5.31
C ARG A 54 2.49 -19.01 4.34
N LYS A 55 1.35 -19.63 4.01
CA LYS A 55 1.26 -20.77 3.09
C LYS A 55 1.91 -20.45 1.74
N THR A 56 2.60 -21.43 1.15
CA THR A 56 3.34 -21.23 -0.11
C THR A 56 2.41 -21.39 -1.32
N GLU A 57 1.37 -22.20 -1.21
CA GLU A 57 0.35 -22.37 -2.23
C GLU A 57 -0.42 -21.07 -2.49
N PRO A 58 -0.87 -20.79 -3.72
CA PRO A 58 -1.76 -19.67 -4.00
C PRO A 58 -3.05 -19.78 -3.21
N LEU A 59 -3.51 -18.68 -2.59
CA LEU A 59 -4.76 -18.65 -1.81
C LEU A 59 -5.57 -17.38 -2.00
N TRP A 60 -6.87 -17.55 -2.15
CA TRP A 60 -7.85 -16.49 -1.97
C TRP A 60 -8.35 -16.54 -0.53
N ILE A 61 -7.91 -15.61 0.30
CA ILE A 61 -8.20 -15.57 1.74
C ILE A 61 -9.41 -14.67 1.97
N VAL A 62 -10.47 -15.24 2.54
CA VAL A 62 -11.70 -14.54 2.97
C VAL A 62 -11.91 -14.74 4.46
N PHE A 63 -12.86 -14.02 5.03
CA PHE A 63 -13.16 -14.05 6.46
C PHE A 63 -14.58 -14.55 6.71
N GLU A 64 -14.72 -15.50 7.64
CA GLU A 64 -16.02 -15.89 8.20
C GLU A 64 -16.35 -15.11 9.48
N VAL A 65 -15.37 -14.39 10.03
CA VAL A 65 -15.49 -13.58 11.24
C VAL A 65 -15.12 -12.12 10.95
N SER A 66 -15.89 -11.20 11.52
CA SER A 66 -15.53 -9.78 11.62
C SER A 66 -14.90 -9.50 12.98
N GLY A 67 -13.98 -8.55 13.04
CA GLY A 67 -13.41 -8.08 14.29
C GLY A 67 -11.97 -7.58 14.16
N VAL A 68 -11.31 -7.51 15.31
CA VAL A 68 -9.95 -7.02 15.45
C VAL A 68 -9.00 -8.20 15.61
N ILE A 69 -7.99 -8.26 14.74
CA ILE A 69 -6.85 -9.18 14.87
C ILE A 69 -5.68 -8.37 15.43
N ASN A 70 -5.25 -8.70 16.65
CA ASN A 70 -4.09 -8.06 17.27
C ASN A 70 -2.82 -8.82 16.88
N LEU A 71 -2.01 -8.22 16.00
CA LEU A 71 -0.79 -8.82 15.50
C LEU A 71 0.36 -8.64 16.50
N LEU A 72 0.89 -9.76 17.02
CA LEU A 72 2.01 -9.73 17.96
C LEU A 72 3.35 -9.52 17.27
N SER A 73 3.42 -9.85 15.98
CA SER A 73 4.56 -9.62 15.10
C SER A 73 4.07 -9.22 13.70
N TYR A 74 4.96 -8.70 12.85
CA TYR A 74 4.61 -8.47 11.45
C TYR A 74 4.02 -9.73 10.82
N LEU A 75 2.90 -9.58 10.11
CA LEU A 75 2.28 -10.68 9.39
C LEU A 75 2.89 -10.75 7.99
N SER A 76 3.77 -11.73 7.79
CA SER A 76 4.40 -11.98 6.51
C SER A 76 3.41 -12.58 5.52
N VAL A 77 3.32 -11.98 4.33
CA VAL A 77 2.46 -12.45 3.25
C VAL A 77 3.32 -13.04 2.13
N SER A 78 3.15 -14.34 1.87
CA SER A 78 3.81 -15.04 0.77
C SER A 78 3.25 -14.62 -0.59
N SER A 79 3.91 -15.00 -1.68
CA SER A 79 3.43 -14.73 -3.04
C SER A 79 2.06 -15.38 -3.31
N TYR A 80 1.36 -14.86 -4.33
CA TYR A 80 0.08 -15.38 -4.85
C TYR A 80 -1.03 -15.44 -3.79
N LYS A 81 -1.21 -14.31 -3.09
CA LYS A 81 -2.25 -14.17 -2.07
C LYS A 81 -3.23 -13.07 -2.44
N THR A 82 -4.52 -13.34 -2.31
CA THR A 82 -5.53 -12.29 -2.17
C THR A 82 -5.98 -12.31 -0.73
N ILE A 83 -5.85 -11.20 0.00
CA ILE A 83 -6.50 -10.99 1.29
C ILE A 83 -7.72 -10.12 1.03
N ASP A 84 -8.90 -10.73 1.08
CA ASP A 84 -10.15 -10.13 0.67
C ASP A 84 -11.09 -9.96 1.85
N GLY A 85 -11.09 -8.75 2.43
CA GLY A 85 -11.95 -8.40 3.55
C GLY A 85 -13.38 -8.03 3.17
N ARG A 86 -13.78 -8.12 1.89
CA ARG A 86 -15.13 -7.69 1.45
C ARG A 86 -16.22 -8.50 2.13
N GLY A 87 -17.32 -7.82 2.46
CA GLY A 87 -18.43 -8.41 3.21
C GLY A 87 -18.18 -8.56 4.72
N GLN A 88 -16.96 -8.27 5.20
CA GLN A 88 -16.59 -8.31 6.61
C GLN A 88 -15.93 -6.99 7.05
N ARG A 89 -15.87 -6.77 8.36
CA ARG A 89 -15.12 -5.66 8.97
C ARG A 89 -13.92 -6.24 9.69
N VAL A 90 -12.76 -6.19 9.05
CA VAL A 90 -11.52 -6.77 9.57
C VAL A 90 -10.53 -5.66 9.83
N LYS A 91 -10.12 -5.52 11.10
CA LYS A 91 -9.11 -4.55 11.53
C LYS A 91 -7.86 -5.25 12.04
N LEU A 92 -6.71 -4.84 11.53
CA LEU A 92 -5.39 -5.27 12.00
C LEU A 92 -4.81 -4.20 12.93
N THR A 93 -4.31 -4.64 14.09
CA THR A 93 -3.69 -3.76 15.11
C THR A 93 -2.38 -4.33 15.62
N GLY A 94 -1.62 -3.56 16.41
CA GLY A 94 -0.36 -3.99 17.04
C GLY A 94 0.84 -3.91 16.08
N LYS A 95 0.78 -4.63 14.96
CA LYS A 95 1.75 -4.60 13.85
C LYS A 95 1.03 -4.45 12.50
N GLY A 96 1.78 -4.54 11.41
CA GLY A 96 1.26 -4.44 10.04
C GLY A 96 1.54 -5.68 9.19
N LEU A 97 1.27 -5.56 7.90
CA LEU A 97 1.67 -6.55 6.91
C LEU A 97 3.12 -6.34 6.48
N ARG A 98 3.78 -7.45 6.15
CA ARG A 98 5.10 -7.45 5.53
C ARG A 98 5.09 -8.28 4.24
N LEU A 99 5.22 -7.59 3.12
CA LEU A 99 5.36 -8.14 1.78
C LEU A 99 6.85 -8.06 1.43
N LYS A 100 7.54 -9.20 1.59
CA LYS A 100 8.99 -9.30 1.48
C LYS A 100 9.36 -10.34 0.44
N ALA A 101 10.10 -9.91 -0.59
CA ALA A 101 10.53 -10.73 -1.71
C ALA A 101 9.38 -11.59 -2.29
N CYS A 102 8.20 -10.97 -2.44
CA CYS A 102 6.99 -11.64 -2.88
C CYS A 102 6.40 -10.99 -4.13
N GLU A 103 5.55 -11.73 -4.84
CA GLU A 103 4.85 -11.24 -6.01
C GLU A 103 3.39 -11.65 -6.08
N HIS A 104 2.60 -10.91 -6.86
CA HIS A 104 1.19 -11.16 -7.09
C HIS A 104 0.39 -11.22 -5.77
N VAL A 105 0.37 -10.10 -5.05
CA VAL A 105 -0.41 -9.95 -3.81
C VAL A 105 -1.49 -8.89 -4.00
N ILE A 106 -2.72 -9.22 -3.59
CA ILE A 106 -3.84 -8.29 -3.52
C ILE A 106 -4.26 -8.16 -2.06
N VAL A 107 -4.37 -6.94 -1.56
CA VAL A 107 -4.89 -6.64 -0.21
C VAL A 107 -6.10 -5.72 -0.39
N CYS A 108 -7.27 -6.19 0.03
CA CYS A 108 -8.53 -5.51 -0.24
C CYS A 108 -9.41 -5.40 1.01
N ASN A 109 -9.97 -4.22 1.24
CA ASN A 109 -11.02 -3.99 2.25
C ASN A 109 -10.61 -4.37 3.68
N LEU A 110 -9.40 -3.96 4.09
CA LEU A 110 -8.91 -4.10 5.47
C LEU A 110 -8.75 -2.75 6.13
N GLU A 111 -8.91 -2.73 7.46
CA GLU A 111 -8.57 -1.59 8.30
C GLU A 111 -7.24 -1.83 9.03
N PHE A 112 -6.38 -0.82 9.08
CA PHE A 112 -5.09 -0.85 9.78
C PHE A 112 -5.05 0.29 10.79
N GLN A 113 -4.81 -0.03 12.07
CA GLN A 113 -4.77 0.99 13.11
C GLN A 113 -3.85 0.60 14.27
N GLY A 114 -3.18 1.58 14.88
CA GLY A 114 -2.60 1.42 16.21
C GLY A 114 -1.34 0.56 16.23
N GLY A 115 -0.50 0.64 15.20
CA GLY A 115 0.81 0.01 15.21
C GLY A 115 1.78 0.79 16.09
N ARG A 116 2.39 0.12 17.07
CA ARG A 116 3.30 0.75 18.05
C ARG A 116 4.69 0.12 18.05
N GLY A 117 5.70 0.97 18.21
CA GLY A 117 7.12 0.63 18.28
C GLY A 117 7.94 1.16 17.11
N HIS A 118 9.26 1.02 17.26
CA HIS A 118 10.23 1.44 16.24
C HIS A 118 9.99 0.73 14.89
N ASP A 119 9.99 1.48 13.79
CA ASP A 119 9.78 1.00 12.41
C ASP A 119 8.51 0.14 12.22
N VAL A 120 7.42 0.50 12.91
CA VAL A 120 6.13 -0.17 12.75
C VAL A 120 5.30 0.58 11.73
N ASP A 121 5.18 -0.02 10.55
CA ASP A 121 4.37 0.47 9.44
C ASP A 121 3.09 -0.36 9.30
N GLY A 122 2.06 0.23 8.69
CA GLY A 122 0.82 -0.47 8.34
C GLY A 122 1.05 -1.59 7.32
N ILE A 123 1.74 -1.26 6.22
CA ILE A 123 2.11 -2.19 5.15
C ILE A 123 3.54 -1.91 4.71
N GLN A 124 4.44 -2.86 4.94
CA GLN A 124 5.80 -2.84 4.42
C GLN A 124 5.89 -3.64 3.13
N ILE A 125 6.36 -3.00 2.04
CA ILE A 125 6.65 -3.65 0.76
C ILE A 125 8.15 -3.52 0.49
N LYS A 126 8.93 -4.50 0.95
CA LYS A 126 10.39 -4.51 0.86
C LYS A 126 11.03 -5.86 1.25
N PRO A 127 12.20 -6.22 0.66
CA PRO A 127 12.71 -5.80 -0.65
C PRO A 127 12.09 -6.58 -1.82
N ASN A 128 12.45 -6.20 -3.05
CA ASN A 128 12.26 -6.98 -4.28
C ASN A 128 10.85 -7.56 -4.47
N SER A 129 9.82 -6.81 -4.07
CA SER A 129 8.44 -7.26 -4.19
C SER A 129 7.75 -6.59 -5.36
N LYS A 130 6.92 -7.32 -6.11
CA LYS A 130 6.33 -6.80 -7.36
C LYS A 130 4.93 -7.30 -7.66
N HIS A 131 4.21 -6.58 -8.51
CA HIS A 131 2.83 -6.92 -8.88
C HIS A 131 1.94 -7.00 -7.64
N ILE A 132 1.83 -5.87 -6.94
CA ILE A 132 1.03 -5.74 -5.72
C ILE A 132 -0.07 -4.71 -5.92
N TRP A 133 -1.24 -5.02 -5.38
CA TRP A 133 -2.38 -4.12 -5.38
C TRP A 133 -2.97 -3.98 -3.98
N ILE A 134 -2.94 -2.76 -3.46
CA ILE A 134 -3.59 -2.39 -2.20
C ILE A 134 -4.83 -1.58 -2.56
N ASP A 135 -6.01 -2.10 -2.24
CA ASP A 135 -7.28 -1.54 -2.68
C ASP A 135 -8.28 -1.40 -1.53
N ARG A 136 -9.07 -0.32 -1.50
CA ARG A 136 -10.16 -0.12 -0.52
C ARG A 136 -9.73 -0.31 0.95
N CYS A 137 -8.46 -0.08 1.28
CA CYS A 137 -7.99 -0.22 2.65
C CYS A 137 -8.09 1.11 3.40
N SER A 138 -8.36 1.06 4.71
CA SER A 138 -8.31 2.23 5.59
C SER A 138 -7.09 2.13 6.50
N LEU A 139 -6.23 3.15 6.55
CA LEU A 139 -4.99 3.13 7.31
C LEU A 139 -4.84 4.42 8.14
N ARG A 140 -4.52 4.28 9.43
CA ARG A 140 -4.25 5.42 10.32
C ARG A 140 -3.42 5.04 11.53
N ASP A 141 -2.86 6.05 12.22
CA ASP A 141 -2.34 5.89 13.59
C ASP A 141 -1.27 4.77 13.75
N TYR A 142 -0.20 4.84 12.97
CA TYR A 142 1.05 4.07 13.18
C TYR A 142 2.19 4.98 13.67
N ASP A 143 3.17 4.40 14.36
CA ASP A 143 4.33 5.14 14.89
C ASP A 143 5.36 5.55 13.82
N ASP A 144 5.51 4.79 12.73
CA ASP A 144 6.33 5.19 11.57
C ASP A 144 5.50 5.52 10.33
N GLY A 145 5.45 4.67 9.30
CA GLY A 145 4.69 4.91 8.07
C GLY A 145 3.35 4.17 7.98
N LEU A 146 2.44 4.58 7.08
CA LEU A 146 1.28 3.73 6.75
C LEU A 146 1.63 2.73 5.65
N ILE A 147 2.25 3.19 4.57
CA ILE A 147 2.73 2.33 3.48
C ILE A 147 4.15 2.71 3.09
N ASP A 148 5.06 1.74 3.18
CA ASP A 148 6.47 1.92 2.83
C ASP A 148 6.86 1.00 1.67
N ILE A 149 7.19 1.60 0.53
CA ILE A 149 7.60 0.93 -0.71
C ILE A 149 9.07 1.24 -0.96
N THR A 150 9.95 0.26 -0.73
CA THR A 150 11.40 0.49 -0.75
C THR A 150 12.16 -0.71 -1.30
N ARG A 151 13.46 -0.53 -1.53
CA ARG A 151 14.41 -1.61 -1.86
C ARG A 151 13.97 -2.39 -3.09
N GLN A 152 13.87 -1.68 -4.21
CA GLN A 152 13.57 -2.20 -5.56
C GLN A 152 12.19 -2.85 -5.70
N SER A 153 11.27 -2.60 -4.77
CA SER A 153 9.90 -3.07 -4.88
C SER A 153 9.11 -2.20 -5.87
N THR A 154 8.53 -2.82 -6.89
CA THR A 154 8.03 -2.11 -8.08
C THR A 154 6.72 -2.71 -8.58
N ASP A 155 6.06 -2.06 -9.53
CA ASP A 155 4.79 -2.52 -10.11
C ASP A 155 3.69 -2.66 -9.06
N ILE A 156 3.43 -1.54 -8.40
CA ILE A 156 2.50 -1.45 -7.27
C ILE A 156 1.39 -0.45 -7.61
N THR A 157 0.15 -0.80 -7.27
CA THR A 157 -0.98 0.13 -7.30
C THR A 157 -1.59 0.24 -5.91
N VAL A 158 -1.83 1.48 -5.47
CA VAL A 158 -2.60 1.82 -4.27
C VAL A 158 -3.85 2.56 -4.73
N SER A 159 -5.03 2.01 -4.49
CA SER A 159 -6.27 2.57 -5.01
C SER A 159 -7.40 2.60 -4.01
N ARG A 160 -8.27 3.62 -4.10
CA ARG A 160 -9.49 3.73 -3.26
C ARG A 160 -9.24 3.55 -1.76
N CYS A 161 -8.02 3.82 -1.30
CA CYS A 161 -7.67 3.70 0.10
C CYS A 161 -7.98 5.01 0.82
N TYR A 162 -8.29 4.90 2.11
CA TYR A 162 -8.50 6.04 3.00
C TYR A 162 -7.35 6.12 4.01
N PHE A 163 -6.64 7.25 4.00
CA PHE A 163 -5.52 7.52 4.89
C PHE A 163 -5.88 8.68 5.81
N THR A 164 -5.82 8.46 7.11
CA THR A 164 -6.19 9.51 8.07
C THR A 164 -5.35 9.51 9.35
N ASP A 165 -5.47 10.58 10.14
CA ASP A 165 -4.89 10.74 11.49
C ASP A 165 -3.45 10.20 11.64
N HIS A 166 -2.54 10.67 10.78
CA HIS A 166 -1.18 10.09 10.74
C HIS A 166 -0.11 11.07 10.26
N ASN A 167 1.14 10.86 10.67
CA ASN A 167 2.25 11.74 10.32
C ASN A 167 2.89 11.43 8.96
N LYS A 168 3.52 10.26 8.80
CA LYS A 168 4.36 9.90 7.64
C LYS A 168 3.63 8.93 6.72
N THR A 169 2.68 9.42 5.93
CA THR A 169 1.69 8.57 5.22
C THR A 169 2.30 7.50 4.32
N MET A 170 3.05 7.89 3.27
CA MET A 170 3.56 6.94 2.28
C MET A 170 4.97 7.29 1.81
N LEU A 171 5.94 6.40 2.08
CA LEU A 171 7.32 6.54 1.62
C LEU A 171 7.59 5.64 0.41
N ILE A 172 8.13 6.24 -0.65
CA ILE A 172 8.54 5.54 -1.87
C ILE A 172 10.03 5.82 -2.06
N GLY A 173 10.89 4.83 -1.81
CA GLY A 173 12.35 5.00 -1.78
C GLY A 173 12.84 5.66 -0.47
N ALA A 174 13.51 4.87 0.39
CA ALA A 174 13.85 5.29 1.74
C ALA A 174 15.21 5.97 1.89
N ASP A 175 16.16 5.68 1.01
CA ASP A 175 17.56 6.06 1.16
C ASP A 175 18.05 6.76 -0.12
N PRO A 176 18.52 8.03 -0.04
CA PRO A 176 19.04 8.75 -1.19
C PRO A 176 20.31 8.12 -1.79
N SER A 177 20.94 7.17 -1.10
CA SER A 177 22.11 6.44 -1.61
C SER A 177 21.74 5.12 -2.30
N HIS A 178 20.47 4.70 -2.23
CA HIS A 178 20.02 3.42 -2.77
C HIS A 178 19.55 3.53 -4.22
N VAL A 179 20.51 3.80 -5.11
CA VAL A 179 20.30 4.11 -6.54
C VAL A 179 19.53 3.06 -7.34
N ASN A 180 19.52 1.81 -6.86
CA ASN A 180 18.73 0.73 -7.48
C ASN A 180 17.22 0.96 -7.38
N ASP A 181 16.75 1.87 -6.50
CA ASP A 181 15.33 2.24 -6.38
C ASP A 181 14.79 3.00 -7.63
N ARG A 182 15.63 3.33 -8.62
CA ARG A 182 15.19 3.87 -9.94
C ARG A 182 14.22 2.95 -10.67
N CYS A 183 14.20 1.66 -10.34
CA CYS A 183 13.26 0.70 -10.92
C CYS A 183 11.86 0.77 -10.30
N ILE A 184 11.66 1.47 -9.17
CA ILE A 184 10.37 1.55 -8.48
C ILE A 184 9.34 2.24 -9.36
N ARG A 185 8.17 1.62 -9.53
CA ARG A 185 7.01 2.14 -10.26
C ARG A 185 5.76 1.98 -9.41
N VAL A 186 5.08 3.08 -9.10
CA VAL A 186 3.89 3.08 -8.23
C VAL A 186 2.78 3.92 -8.85
N THR A 187 1.56 3.39 -8.86
CA THR A 187 0.35 4.15 -9.18
C THR A 187 -0.48 4.38 -7.92
N ILE A 188 -0.93 5.59 -7.69
CA ILE A 188 -1.79 5.97 -6.56
C ILE A 188 -3.02 6.68 -7.13
N HIS A 189 -4.21 6.11 -6.96
CA HIS A 189 -5.42 6.70 -7.53
C HIS A 189 -6.69 6.54 -6.72
N HIS A 190 -7.57 7.53 -6.82
CA HIS A 190 -8.86 7.55 -6.11
C HIS A 190 -8.74 7.35 -4.59
N CYS A 191 -7.57 7.63 -4.01
CA CYS A 191 -7.37 7.59 -2.58
C CYS A 191 -7.83 8.90 -1.94
N PHE A 192 -8.22 8.81 -0.68
CA PHE A 192 -8.56 9.97 0.13
C PHE A 192 -7.55 10.10 1.28
N PHE A 193 -6.91 11.26 1.36
CA PHE A 193 -5.96 11.64 2.39
C PHE A 193 -6.55 12.77 3.22
N ASP A 194 -6.86 12.52 4.49
CA ASP A 194 -7.51 13.48 5.37
C ASP A 194 -6.80 13.56 6.72
N CYS A 195 -6.46 14.75 7.20
CA CYS A 195 -5.77 14.93 8.49
C CYS A 195 -4.43 14.16 8.58
N THR A 196 -3.71 14.05 7.46
CA THR A 196 -2.38 13.42 7.40
C THR A 196 -1.27 14.46 7.31
N LYS A 197 -0.21 14.38 8.12
CA LYS A 197 0.77 15.48 8.23
C LYS A 197 1.62 15.66 6.96
N GLN A 198 2.12 14.58 6.37
CA GLN A 198 3.04 14.61 5.24
C GLN A 198 3.10 13.28 4.47
N ARG A 199 3.85 13.29 3.36
CA ARG A 199 4.19 12.13 2.51
C ARG A 199 2.99 11.51 1.78
N GLN A 200 2.28 12.28 0.96
CA GLN A 200 1.15 11.83 0.14
C GLN A 200 1.43 11.86 -1.39
N PRO A 201 2.49 11.22 -1.93
CA PRO A 201 3.58 10.48 -1.27
C PRO A 201 4.84 11.34 -1.06
N ARG A 202 5.86 10.78 -0.38
CA ARG A 202 7.26 11.25 -0.51
C ARG A 202 8.07 10.26 -1.33
N VAL A 203 8.78 10.75 -2.34
CA VAL A 203 9.43 9.92 -3.37
C VAL A 203 10.93 10.20 -3.44
N ARG A 204 11.70 9.11 -3.59
CA ARG A 204 13.08 9.08 -4.08
C ARG A 204 13.18 8.06 -5.21
N PHE A 205 13.90 8.39 -6.28
CA PHE A 205 14.21 7.62 -7.50
C PHE A 205 13.03 7.09 -8.32
N GLY A 206 11.97 6.64 -7.66
CA GLY A 206 10.86 5.96 -8.28
C GLY A 206 10.03 6.83 -9.21
N LYS A 207 9.25 6.14 -10.04
CA LYS A 207 8.27 6.70 -10.97
C LYS A 207 6.89 6.55 -10.36
N VAL A 208 6.24 7.67 -10.06
CA VAL A 208 4.93 7.70 -9.42
C VAL A 208 3.92 8.38 -10.33
N HIS A 209 2.83 7.67 -10.62
CA HIS A 209 1.64 8.24 -11.23
C HIS A 209 0.57 8.44 -10.16
N LEU A 210 0.19 9.68 -9.91
CA LEU A 210 -0.78 10.09 -8.88
C LEU A 210 -1.98 10.71 -9.59
N TYR A 211 -3.16 10.07 -9.58
CA TYR A 211 -4.34 10.64 -10.24
C TYR A 211 -5.67 10.47 -9.52
N ASN A 212 -6.57 11.45 -9.68
CA ASN A 212 -7.92 11.46 -9.09
C ASN A 212 -7.95 11.23 -7.56
N ASN A 213 -6.90 11.62 -6.83
CA ASN A 213 -6.89 11.55 -5.38
C ASN A 213 -7.42 12.84 -4.78
N TYR A 214 -8.01 12.74 -3.59
CA TYR A 214 -8.40 13.89 -2.80
C TYR A 214 -7.51 13.99 -1.56
N THR A 215 -6.87 15.13 -1.38
CA THR A 215 -6.05 15.43 -0.20
C THR A 215 -6.57 16.69 0.45
N ARG A 216 -6.84 16.62 1.75
CA ARG A 216 -7.21 17.80 2.55
C ARG A 216 -6.58 17.75 3.94
N ASN A 217 -6.58 18.90 4.62
CA ASN A 217 -6.17 19.02 6.02
C ASN A 217 -4.77 18.44 6.31
N TRP A 218 -3.84 18.50 5.34
CA TRP A 218 -2.49 18.02 5.60
C TRP A 218 -1.74 18.96 6.56
N GLY A 219 -0.63 18.54 7.15
CA GLY A 219 0.03 19.33 8.20
C GLY A 219 1.26 20.13 7.73
N LEU A 220 2.08 19.57 6.85
CA LEU A 220 3.37 20.14 6.43
C LEU A 220 3.43 20.33 4.92
N TYR A 221 3.42 19.23 4.17
CA TYR A 221 3.30 19.21 2.71
C TYR A 221 2.43 18.02 2.28
N ALA A 222 1.88 18.03 1.06
CA ALA A 222 1.21 16.85 0.52
C ALA A 222 2.21 15.94 -0.23
N VAL A 223 2.57 16.29 -1.46
CA VAL A 223 3.51 15.53 -2.29
C VAL A 223 4.94 16.05 -2.09
N CYS A 224 5.91 15.16 -1.89
CA CYS A 224 7.34 15.52 -1.91
C CYS A 224 8.12 14.71 -2.93
N ALA A 225 8.78 15.40 -3.85
CA ALA A 225 9.79 14.82 -4.73
C ALA A 225 11.19 15.09 -4.18
N SER A 226 12.08 14.12 -4.32
CA SER A 226 13.49 14.25 -3.92
C SER A 226 14.37 13.64 -5.02
N VAL A 227 15.50 13.02 -4.67
CA VAL A 227 16.52 12.46 -5.57
C VAL A 227 15.88 11.77 -6.77
N GLU A 228 16.13 12.31 -7.97
CA GLU A 228 15.76 11.73 -9.27
C GLU A 228 14.32 11.20 -9.38
N SER A 229 13.40 11.75 -8.59
CA SER A 229 12.03 11.27 -8.54
C SER A 229 11.25 11.73 -9.75
N LEU A 230 10.43 10.85 -10.33
CA LEU A 230 9.52 11.21 -11.41
C LEU A 230 8.08 11.12 -10.90
N VAL A 231 7.47 12.26 -10.59
CA VAL A 231 6.08 12.32 -10.10
C VAL A 231 5.19 12.96 -11.17
N TYR A 232 4.23 12.20 -11.67
CA TYR A 232 3.19 12.69 -12.56
C TYR A 232 1.86 12.80 -11.80
N SER A 233 1.45 14.03 -11.51
CA SER A 233 0.22 14.35 -10.77
C SER A 233 -0.86 14.87 -11.71
N GLN A 234 -1.98 14.16 -11.82
CA GLN A 234 -3.08 14.49 -12.74
C GLN A 234 -4.44 14.49 -12.05
N CYS A 235 -5.25 15.53 -12.25
CA CYS A 235 -6.64 15.57 -11.77
C CYS A 235 -6.82 15.29 -10.26
N ASN A 236 -5.82 15.58 -9.44
CA ASN A 236 -5.92 15.48 -7.98
C ASN A 236 -6.53 16.77 -7.41
N ILE A 237 -7.27 16.62 -6.31
CA ILE A 237 -7.83 17.74 -5.56
C ILE A 237 -6.99 17.94 -4.30
N TYR A 238 -6.46 19.15 -4.11
CA TYR A 238 -5.70 19.54 -2.93
C TYR A 238 -6.41 20.70 -2.22
N GLU A 239 -7.06 20.40 -1.10
CA GLU A 239 -7.78 21.37 -0.28
C GLU A 239 -6.95 21.73 0.96
N ALA A 240 -6.18 22.80 0.87
CA ALA A 240 -5.17 23.13 1.87
C ALA A 240 -5.73 23.60 3.23
N GLY A 241 -6.93 24.21 3.23
CA GLY A 241 -7.54 24.86 4.39
C GLY A 241 -6.81 26.15 4.85
N GLU A 242 -5.47 26.12 4.92
CA GLU A 242 -4.59 27.22 5.28
C GLU A 242 -3.36 27.28 4.32
N LYS A 243 -2.44 28.25 4.48
CA LYS A 243 -1.21 28.36 3.65
C LYS A 243 -0.26 27.18 3.87
N LYS A 244 -0.50 26.08 3.16
CA LYS A 244 0.32 24.85 3.19
C LYS A 244 0.85 24.53 1.80
N LYS A 245 2.04 23.93 1.72
CA LYS A 245 2.64 23.51 0.45
C LYS A 245 1.96 22.24 -0.05
N ALA A 246 1.36 22.26 -1.24
CA ALA A 246 0.86 21.03 -1.86
C ALA A 246 2.02 20.19 -2.41
N PHE A 247 3.02 20.83 -2.99
CA PHE A 247 4.21 20.19 -3.53
C PHE A 247 5.46 20.74 -2.85
N GLU A 248 6.32 19.84 -2.39
CA GLU A 248 7.62 20.15 -1.79
C GLU A 248 8.73 19.43 -2.56
N TYR A 249 9.89 20.06 -2.62
CA TYR A 249 11.07 19.47 -3.26
C TYR A 249 12.25 19.48 -2.29
N TYR A 250 12.86 18.32 -2.07
CA TYR A 250 14.07 18.18 -1.26
C TYR A 250 15.28 17.96 -2.15
N THR A 251 16.31 18.79 -1.95
CA THR A 251 17.60 18.66 -2.61
C THR A 251 18.46 17.65 -1.86
N GLU A 252 18.30 16.38 -2.19
CA GLU A 252 19.19 15.27 -1.79
C GLU A 252 20.02 14.85 -3.03
N LYS A 253 21.23 14.34 -2.84
CA LYS A 253 22.09 13.85 -3.95
C LYS A 253 22.13 12.33 -3.97
N ALA A 254 22.09 11.75 -5.16
CA ALA A 254 22.39 10.34 -5.36
C ALA A 254 23.87 10.06 -5.03
N ALA A 255 24.17 8.84 -4.60
CA ALA A 255 25.52 8.45 -4.20
C ALA A 255 26.38 7.95 -5.37
N ASP A 256 25.78 7.62 -6.52
CA ASP A 256 26.54 7.28 -7.72
C ASP A 256 27.09 8.56 -8.35
N LYS A 257 28.39 8.52 -8.69
CA LYS A 257 29.01 9.57 -9.49
C LYS A 257 28.66 9.29 -10.94
N GLU A 258 28.36 10.33 -11.71
CA GLU A 258 28.49 10.25 -13.16
C GLU A 258 29.93 9.79 -13.45
N VAL A 259 30.08 8.59 -13.99
CA VAL A 259 31.35 8.20 -14.60
C VAL A 259 31.43 9.09 -15.82
N ALA A 260 32.29 10.12 -15.77
CA ALA A 260 32.60 10.91 -16.94
C ALA A 260 33.09 9.94 -18.02
N GLU A 261 32.34 9.85 -19.12
CA GLU A 261 32.80 9.22 -20.36
C GLU A 261 33.98 10.00 -20.95
#